data_AF-Q9RQY2-F1
#
_entry.id   AF-Q9RQY2-F1
#
_cell.length_a   1.000
_cell.length_b   1.000
_cell.length_c   1.000
_cell.angle_alpha   90.00
_cell.angle_beta   90.00
_cell.angle_gamma   90.00
#
_symmetry.space_group_name_H-M   'P 1'
#
loop_
_entity.id
_entity.type
_entity.pdbx_description
1 polymer ?
#
loop_
_entity_poly.entity_id
_entity_poly.type
_entity_poly.pdbx_seq_one_letter_code
_entity_poly.pdbx_strand_id
1 'polypeptide(L)'
;RTVGELIQNQVRVGLSRMERVVRERMTTQDAESITPTSLINVRPVSAAIREFFGTSQLSQFMDQNNSLSGLTHKRRLSALGPGGLSRERAGIEVRDVHASH
;
A
#
# COMPACT_ATOMS: atom_id res chain seq x y z
N ARG A 1 -5.58 -10.56 4.30
CA ARG A 1 -4.68 -9.44 4.65
C ARG A 1 -5.54 -8.27 5.09
N THR A 2 -5.19 -7.63 6.20
CA THR A 2 -5.94 -6.48 6.71
C THR A 2 -5.46 -5.18 6.05
N VAL A 3 -6.24 -4.11 6.18
CA VAL A 3 -5.86 -2.79 5.65
C VAL A 3 -4.55 -2.29 6.27
N GLY A 4 -4.33 -2.55 7.57
CA GLY A 4 -3.10 -2.15 8.27
C GLY A 4 -1.86 -2.78 7.68
N GLU A 5 -1.88 -4.08 7.38
CA GLU A 5 -0.76 -4.79 6.74
C GLU A 5 -0.45 -4.24 5.34
N LEU A 6 -1.49 -3.92 4.56
CA LEU A 6 -1.32 -3.37 3.21
C LEU A 6 -0.65 -2.00 3.25
N ILE A 7 -1.09 -1.11 4.14
CA ILE A 7 -0.50 0.22 4.31
C ILE A 7 0.92 0.11 4.85
N GLN A 8 1.16 -0.76 5.84
CA GLN A 8 2.48 -0.98 6.43
C GLN A 8 3.51 -1.37 5.36
N ASN A 9 3.13 -2.22 4.40
CA ASN A 9 4.00 -2.61 3.30
C ASN A 9 4.36 -1.41 2.40
N GLN A 10 3.40 -0.53 2.09
CA GLN A 10 3.66 0.67 1.28
C GLN A 10 4.52 1.69 2.02
N VAL A 11 4.27 1.89 3.32
CA VAL A 11 5.11 2.74 4.17
C VAL A 11 6.53 2.20 4.23
N ARG A 12 6.72 0.87 4.37
CA ARG A 12 8.05 0.24 4.34
C ARG A 12 8.78 0.52 3.04
N VAL A 13 8.10 0.42 1.88
CA VAL A 13 8.69 0.78 0.58
C VAL A 13 9.08 2.26 0.54
N GLY A 14 8.21 3.16 1.03
CA GLY A 14 8.50 4.59 1.12
C GLY A 14 9.70 4.91 2.02
N LEU A 15 9.82 4.23 3.15
CA LEU A 15 10.95 4.38 4.09
C LEU A 15 12.25 3.87 3.48
N SER A 16 12.25 2.73 2.78
CA SER A 16 13.43 2.22 2.09
C SER A 16 13.92 3.20 1.01
N ARG A 17 13.01 3.84 0.27
CA ARG A 17 13.36 4.92 -0.68
C ARG A 17 13.98 6.13 0.03
N MET A 18 13.43 6.53 1.19
CA MET A 18 13.98 7.62 1.98
C MET A 18 15.37 7.29 2.54
N GLU A 19 15.58 6.07 3.05
CA GLU A 19 16.86 5.59 3.55
C GLU A 19 17.94 5.70 2.46
N ARG A 20 17.61 5.31 1.23
CA ARG A 20 18.54 5.44 0.09
C ARG A 20 18.95 6.89 -0.15
N VAL A 21 17.99 7.82 -0.16
CA VAL A 21 18.25 9.26 -0.33
C VAL A 21 19.09 9.83 0.81
N VAL A 22 18.82 9.41 2.05
CA VAL A 22 19.62 9.81 3.22
C VAL A 22 21.07 9.35 3.05
N ARG A 23 21.28 8.08 2.68
CA ARG A 23 22.61 7.52 2.47
C ARG A 23 23.37 8.24 1.35
N GLU A 24 22.71 8.52 0.23
CA GLU A 24 23.28 9.28 -0.90
C GLU A 24 23.66 10.72 -0.48
N ARG A 25 22.85 11.38 0.36
CA ARG A 25 23.17 12.74 0.86
C ARG A 25 24.34 12.73 1.83
N MET A 26 24.43 11.73 2.71
CA MET A 26 25.53 11.60 3.66
C MET A 26 26.89 11.40 2.97
N THR A 27 26.92 10.78 1.79
CA THR A 27 28.18 10.61 1.04
C THR A 27 28.57 11.81 0.19
N THR A 28 27.64 12.71 -0.10
CA THR A 28 27.84 13.81 -1.07
C THR A 28 27.94 15.18 -0.41
N GLN A 29 27.36 15.37 0.78
CA GLN A 29 27.40 16.62 1.53
C GLN A 29 28.66 16.72 2.39
N ASP A 30 29.12 17.96 2.60
CA ASP A 30 30.25 18.25 3.46
C ASP A 30 29.91 17.97 4.94
N ALA A 31 30.78 17.22 5.62
CA ALA A 31 30.55 16.66 6.95
C ALA A 31 30.26 17.72 8.02
N GLU A 32 30.86 18.92 7.89
CA GLU A 32 30.65 20.02 8.83
C GLU A 32 29.28 20.70 8.67
N SER A 33 28.62 20.52 7.53
CA SER A 33 27.32 21.14 7.21
C SER A 33 26.12 20.22 7.42
N ILE A 34 26.34 18.94 7.74
CA ILE A 34 25.28 17.94 7.85
C ILE A 34 24.46 18.18 9.11
N THR A 35 23.15 18.33 8.93
CA THR A 35 22.17 18.34 10.02
C THR A 35 21.14 17.23 9.79
N PRO A 36 20.55 16.62 10.83
CA PRO A 36 19.55 15.57 10.65
C PRO A 36 18.36 16.01 9.79
N THR A 37 17.99 17.29 9.87
CA THR A 37 16.92 17.88 9.07
C THR A 37 17.28 18.04 7.59
N SER A 38 18.55 18.27 7.24
CA SER A 38 18.99 18.35 5.83
C SER A 38 18.99 16.99 5.13
N LEU A 39 19.14 15.90 5.89
CA LEU A 39 19.15 14.54 5.37
C LEU A 39 17.74 14.01 5.08
N ILE A 40 16.76 14.33 5.93
CA ILE A 40 15.43 13.76 5.85
C ILE A 40 14.62 14.40 4.71
N ASN A 41 14.10 13.55 3.81
CA ASN A 41 13.14 13.95 2.79
C ASN A 41 11.88 13.09 2.91
N VAL A 42 10.76 13.69 3.29
CA VAL A 42 9.49 12.98 3.54
C VAL A 42 8.73 12.65 2.25
N ARG A 43 9.09 13.27 1.11
CA ARG A 43 8.39 13.11 -0.17
C ARG A 43 8.20 11.64 -0.63
N PRO A 44 9.19 10.73 -0.51
CA PRO A 44 9.03 9.34 -0.92
C PRO A 44 7.97 8.58 -0.12
N VAL A 45 7.86 8.86 1.19
CA VAL A 45 6.85 8.21 2.05
C VAL A 45 5.46 8.77 1.75
N SER A 46 5.32 10.10 1.67
CA SER A 46 4.02 10.70 1.36
C SER A 46 3.54 10.32 -0.04
N ALA A 47 4.44 10.19 -1.01
CA ALA A 47 4.12 9.69 -2.35
C ALA A 47 3.63 8.24 -2.31
N ALA A 48 4.31 7.33 -1.59
CA ALA A 48 3.88 5.93 -1.47
C ALA A 48 2.49 5.79 -0.85
N ILE A 49 2.18 6.59 0.17
CA ILE A 49 0.86 6.61 0.81
C ILE A 49 -0.20 7.14 -0.17
N ARG A 50 0.07 8.25 -0.87
CA ARG A 50 -0.85 8.81 -1.87
C ARG A 50 -1.11 7.86 -3.02
N GLU A 51 -0.08 7.18 -3.53
CA GLU A 51 -0.18 6.21 -4.60
C GLU A 51 -1.10 5.04 -4.20
N PHE A 52 -0.94 4.52 -2.99
CA PHE A 52 -1.80 3.47 -2.45
C PHE A 52 -3.27 3.90 -2.42
N PHE A 53 -3.61 5.04 -1.84
CA PHE A 53 -5.01 5.46 -1.74
C PHE A 53 -5.59 5.97 -3.06
N GLY A 54 -4.75 6.54 -3.94
CA GLY A 54 -5.19 7.15 -5.19
C GLY A 54 -5.35 6.17 -6.35
N THR A 55 -4.56 5.09 -6.40
CA THR A 55 -4.50 4.22 -7.58
C THR A 55 -4.57 2.72 -7.29
N SER A 56 -4.49 2.30 -6.03
CA SER A 56 -4.58 0.87 -5.71
C SER A 56 -5.94 0.30 -6.08
N GLN A 57 -5.93 -0.89 -6.71
CA GLN A 57 -7.15 -1.67 -7.00
C GLN A 57 -7.96 -2.02 -5.74
N LEU A 58 -7.32 -1.99 -4.57
CA LEU A 58 -7.97 -2.25 -3.27
C LEU A 58 -8.54 -0.97 -2.63
N SER A 59 -8.21 0.22 -3.15
CA SER A 59 -8.80 1.50 -2.73
C SER A 59 -9.96 1.83 -3.66
N GLN A 60 -11.17 1.41 -3.27
CA GLN A 60 -12.37 1.52 -4.10
C GLN A 60 -13.28 2.65 -3.62
N PHE A 61 -14.04 3.25 -4.53
CA PHE A 61 -15.12 4.17 -4.16
C PHE A 61 -16.18 3.44 -3.36
N MET A 62 -16.45 3.92 -2.15
CA MET A 62 -17.41 3.28 -1.24
C MET A 62 -18.82 3.29 -1.84
N ASP A 63 -19.53 2.17 -1.69
CA ASP A 63 -20.94 2.05 -2.06
C ASP A 63 -21.77 2.64 -0.91
N GLN A 64 -22.56 3.67 -1.21
CA GLN A 64 -23.28 4.47 -0.22
C GLN A 64 -24.79 4.50 -0.48
N ASN A 65 -25.34 3.57 -1.26
CA ASN A 65 -26.77 3.56 -1.56
C ASN A 65 -27.63 3.41 -0.29
N ASN A 66 -27.14 2.67 0.70
CA ASN A 66 -27.77 2.54 2.02
C ASN A 66 -26.74 2.03 3.05
N SER A 67 -27.12 2.00 4.33
CA SER A 67 -26.24 1.56 5.43
C SER A 67 -25.74 0.12 5.27
N LEU A 68 -26.57 -0.78 4.70
CA LEU A 68 -26.19 -2.17 4.46
C LEU A 68 -25.17 -2.29 3.32
N SER A 69 -25.35 -1.54 2.23
CA SER A 69 -24.38 -1.44 1.13
C SER A 69 -23.01 -0.99 1.64
N GLY A 70 -22.96 0.03 2.49
CA GLY A 70 -21.71 0.51 3.08
C GLY A 70 -21.04 -0.53 3.97
N LEU A 71 -21.81 -1.23 4.81
CA LEU A 71 -21.30 -2.27 5.70
C LEU A 71 -20.77 -3.49 4.92
N THR A 72 -21.52 -3.96 3.92
CA THR A 72 -21.16 -5.12 3.10
C THR A 72 -19.92 -4.83 2.26
N HIS A 73 -19.77 -3.62 1.71
CA HIS A 73 -18.57 -3.22 0.99
C HIS A 73 -17.33 -3.24 1.91
N LYS A 74 -17.40 -2.64 3.10
CA LYS A 74 -16.26 -2.62 4.04
C LYS A 74 -15.81 -4.00 4.53
N ARG A 75 -16.73 -4.99 4.56
CA ARG A 75 -16.45 -6.37 5.00
C ARG A 75 -16.10 -7.31 3.85
N ARG A 76 -16.14 -6.85 2.60
CA ARG A 76 -15.87 -7.66 1.42
C ARG A 76 -14.40 -8.09 1.38
N LEU A 77 -14.17 -9.40 1.23
CA LEU A 77 -12.84 -9.96 0.98
C LEU A 77 -12.58 -10.04 -0.53
N SER A 78 -11.34 -9.80 -0.94
CA SER A 78 -10.91 -9.86 -2.35
C SER A 78 -9.65 -10.70 -2.46
N ALA A 79 -9.66 -11.66 -3.40
CA ALA A 79 -8.47 -12.40 -3.83
C ALA A 79 -7.68 -11.65 -4.93
N LEU A 80 -8.22 -10.54 -5.44
CA LEU A 80 -7.61 -9.72 -6.48
C LEU A 80 -6.70 -8.64 -5.86
N GLY A 81 -5.79 -8.10 -6.68
CA GLY A 81 -4.89 -7.00 -6.31
C GLY A 81 -3.41 -7.40 -6.39
N PRO A 82 -2.49 -6.51 -5.97
CA PRO A 82 -1.06 -6.78 -6.00
C PRO A 82 -0.67 -8.05 -5.21
N GLY A 83 -0.08 -9.03 -5.90
CA GLY A 83 0.27 -10.33 -5.33
C GLY A 83 -0.91 -11.29 -5.10
N GLY A 84 -2.10 -10.96 -5.62
CA GLY A 84 -3.27 -11.83 -5.65
C GLY A 84 -3.47 -12.50 -7.01
N LEU A 85 -4.67 -13.04 -7.21
CA LEU A 85 -5.05 -13.70 -8.46
C LEU A 85 -5.44 -12.66 -9.53
N SER A 86 -5.14 -12.98 -10.79
CA SER A 86 -5.73 -12.26 -11.93
C SER A 86 -7.08 -12.89 -12.27
N ARG A 87 -8.08 -12.06 -12.59
CA ARG A 87 -9.43 -12.52 -12.99
C ARG A 87 -9.39 -13.50 -14.16
N GLU A 88 -8.51 -13.23 -15.13
CA GLU A 88 -8.39 -14.01 -16.37
C GLU A 88 -7.68 -15.35 -16.16
N ARG A 89 -6.82 -15.45 -15.15
CA ARG A 89 -5.99 -16.64 -14.89
C ARG A 89 -6.47 -17.49 -13.70
N ALA A 90 -7.43 -16.99 -12.93
CA ALA A 90 -7.98 -17.73 -11.80
C ALA A 90 -8.82 -18.91 -12.28
N GLY A 91 -8.39 -20.13 -11.94
CA GLY A 91 -9.10 -21.37 -12.25
C GLY A 91 -10.43 -21.52 -11.51
N ILE A 92 -11.15 -22.60 -11.79
CA ILE A 92 -12.46 -22.89 -11.17
C ILE A 92 -12.30 -23.25 -9.69
N GLU A 93 -11.26 -23.99 -9.33
CA GLU A 93 -11.03 -24.50 -7.97
C GLU A 93 -10.97 -23.40 -6.90
N VAL A 94 -10.38 -22.25 -7.23
CA VAL A 94 -10.26 -21.11 -6.31
C VAL A 94 -11.54 -20.26 -6.20
N ARG A 95 -12.54 -20.53 -7.06
CA ARG A 95 -13.85 -19.86 -7.07
C ARG A 95 -14.92 -20.70 -6.38
N ASP A 96 -14.67 -21.98 -6.19
CA ASP A 96 -15.61 -22.88 -5.53
C ASP A 96 -15.61 -22.67 -4.00
N VAL A 97 -16.70 -23.08 -3.35
CA VAL A 97 -16.85 -22.95 -1.89
C VAL A 97 -16.17 -24.12 -1.21
N HIS A 98 -15.04 -23.86 -0.56
CA HIS A 98 -14.33 -24.87 0.21
C HIS A 98 -15.03 -25.15 1.54
N ALA A 99 -14.93 -26.39 2.05
CA ALA A 99 -15.57 -26.82 3.30
C ALA A 99 -15.14 -26.03 4.57
N SER A 100 -14.08 -25.24 4.48
CA SER A 100 -13.57 -24.39 5.57
C SER A 100 -14.10 -22.96 5.55
N HIS A 101 -14.99 -22.60 4.62
CA HIS A 101 -15.58 -21.26 4.51
C HIS A 101 -16.66 -21.00 5.56
#